data_AF-A0ABD5XD42-F1
#
_entry.id   AF-A0ABD5XD42-F1
#
_cell.length_a   1.000
_cell.length_b   1.000
_cell.length_c   1.000
_cell.angle_alpha   90.00
_cell.angle_beta   90.00
_cell.angle_gamma   90.00
#
_symmetry.space_group_name_H-M   'P 1'
#
loop_
_entity.id
_entity.type
_entity.pdbx_description
1 polymer ?
#
loop_
_entity_poly.entity_id
_entity_poly.type
_entity_poly.pdbx_seq_one_letter_code
_entity_poly.pdbx_strand_id
1 'polypeptide(L)'
;MDRLYPQHVPMYESDEQRERLWGRCSKRGEPVIAIRNARRGFIVRYDLQHLDNELTDPALRQLRDHTAEFQPYPTGDMDQFPSGTDPLSQAESVGGEAGAVSGDLHTPSETAARNLASQLSAVVFDRSNWR
;
A
#
# COMPACT_ATOMS: atom_id res chain seq x y z
N MET A 1 15.34 -11.70 2.50
CA MET A 1 15.15 -10.50 3.35
C MET A 1 13.72 -10.57 3.82
N ASP A 2 13.50 -10.69 5.13
CA ASP A 2 12.19 -11.01 5.69
C ASP A 2 11.27 -9.78 5.82
N ARG A 3 11.85 -8.57 5.95
CA ARG A 3 11.10 -7.33 6.17
C ARG A 3 11.97 -6.10 5.89
N LEU A 4 11.39 -5.01 5.37
CA LEU A 4 12.01 -3.69 5.31
C LEU A 4 11.87 -2.98 6.66
N TYR A 5 12.97 -2.39 7.15
CA TYR A 5 12.90 -1.48 8.29
C TYR A 5 12.14 -0.21 7.91
N PRO A 6 11.31 0.37 8.79
CA PRO A 6 10.50 1.57 8.51
C PRO A 6 11.32 2.75 7.94
N GLN A 7 12.54 2.93 8.44
CA GLN A 7 13.47 3.97 8.00
C GLN A 7 14.14 3.69 6.65
N HIS A 8 14.11 2.44 6.17
CA HIS A 8 14.69 2.03 4.88
C HIS A 8 13.64 1.95 3.76
N VAL A 9 12.36 2.20 4.07
CA VAL A 9 11.32 2.27 3.05
C VAL A 9 11.55 3.52 2.19
N PRO A 10 11.70 3.36 0.87
CA PRO A 10 11.93 4.48 -0.03
C PRO A 10 10.67 5.36 -0.10
N MET A 11 10.90 6.67 -0.14
CA MET A 11 9.86 7.67 -0.30
C MET A 11 10.06 8.41 -1.61
N TYR A 12 8.97 8.72 -2.31
CA TYR A 12 9.00 9.49 -3.54
C TYR A 12 7.92 10.57 -3.51
N GLU A 13 8.21 11.68 -4.19
CA GLU A 13 7.30 12.83 -4.27
C GLU A 13 6.89 13.10 -5.73
N SER A 14 7.74 12.70 -6.67
CA SER A 14 7.58 12.93 -8.11
C SER A 14 7.47 11.63 -8.89
N ASP A 15 6.89 11.71 -10.09
CA ASP A 15 6.74 10.56 -10.98
C ASP A 15 8.11 10.01 -11.42
N GLU A 16 9.06 10.88 -11.74
CA GLU A 16 10.42 10.47 -12.11
C GLU A 16 11.11 9.64 -11.01
N GLN A 17 10.88 9.98 -9.74
CA GLN A 17 11.42 9.22 -8.61
C GLN A 17 10.73 7.86 -8.48
N ARG A 18 9.41 7.81 -8.72
CA ARG A 18 8.62 6.58 -8.77
C ARG A 18 9.15 5.66 -9.87
N GLU A 19 9.33 6.16 -11.08
CA GLU A 19 9.84 5.39 -12.23
C GLU A 19 11.24 4.84 -11.97
N ARG A 20 12.14 5.67 -11.41
CA ARG A 20 13.50 5.21 -11.03
C ARG A 20 13.47 4.13 -9.95
N LEU A 21 12.57 4.25 -8.98
CA LEU A 21 12.41 3.22 -7.95
C LEU A 21 11.91 1.92 -8.58
N TRP A 22 10.85 2.01 -9.37
CA TRP A 22 10.27 0.87 -10.06
C TRP A 22 11.29 0.16 -10.94
N GLY A 23 12.04 0.91 -11.75
CA GLY A 23 13.09 0.36 -12.61
C GLY A 23 14.20 -0.34 -11.83
N ARG A 24 14.52 0.10 -10.61
CA ARG A 24 15.49 -0.59 -9.74
C ARG A 24 14.93 -1.90 -9.18
N CYS A 25 13.71 -1.90 -8.64
CA CYS A 25 13.07 -3.10 -8.12
C CYS A 25 12.82 -4.14 -9.21
N SER A 26 12.35 -3.70 -10.38
CA SER A 26 12.16 -4.54 -11.56
C SER A 26 13.45 -5.21 -12.02
N LYS A 27 14.57 -4.47 -12.12
CA LYS A 27 15.88 -5.04 -12.46
C LYS A 27 16.39 -6.06 -11.44
N ARG A 28 15.97 -5.96 -10.18
CA ARG A 28 16.37 -6.87 -9.09
C ARG A 28 15.42 -8.05 -8.91
N GLY A 29 14.28 -8.08 -9.61
CA GLY A 29 13.25 -9.10 -9.43
C GLY A 29 12.64 -9.08 -8.02
N GLU A 30 12.54 -7.88 -7.43
CA GLU A 30 11.97 -7.68 -6.10
C GLU A 30 10.67 -6.88 -6.20
N PRO A 31 9.68 -7.13 -5.33
CA PRO A 31 8.46 -6.35 -5.32
C PRO A 31 8.75 -4.90 -4.91
N VAL A 32 7.94 -3.98 -5.41
CA VAL A 32 8.06 -2.55 -5.10
C VAL A 32 7.26 -2.26 -3.84
N ILE A 33 7.88 -1.59 -2.86
CA ILE A 33 7.18 -1.04 -1.69
C ILE A 33 7.74 0.34 -1.43
N ALA A 34 6.87 1.34 -1.37
CA ALA A 34 7.27 2.72 -1.21
C ALA A 34 6.19 3.60 -0.61
N ILE A 35 6.61 4.77 -0.15
CA ILE A 35 5.73 5.80 0.40
C ILE A 35 5.70 6.97 -0.57
N ARG A 36 4.51 7.38 -0.97
CA ARG A 36 4.30 8.63 -1.69
C ARG A 36 3.98 9.74 -0.70
N ASN A 37 4.73 10.84 -0.78
CA ASN A 37 4.34 12.09 -0.11
C ASN A 37 3.19 12.73 -0.90
N ALA A 38 1.98 12.72 -0.37
CA ALA A 38 0.84 13.40 -0.97
C ALA A 38 0.57 14.71 -0.21
N ARG A 39 -0.05 15.69 -0.88
CA ARG A 39 -0.39 16.98 -0.26
C ARG A 39 -1.28 16.86 0.99
N ARG A 40 -1.99 15.75 1.16
CA ARG A 40 -2.92 15.48 2.27
C ARG A 40 -2.56 14.22 3.07
N GLY A 41 -1.27 13.88 3.15
CA GLY A 41 -0.79 12.75 3.94
C GLY A 41 0.13 11.83 3.14
N PHE A 42 0.18 10.56 3.54
CA PHE A 42 1.15 9.61 3.00
C PHE A 42 0.42 8.41 2.43
N ILE A 43 0.80 7.99 1.23
CA ILE A 43 0.23 6.82 0.57
C ILE A 43 1.30 5.74 0.53
N VAL A 44 1.05 4.61 1.19
CA VAL A 44 1.91 3.44 1.10
C VAL A 44 1.46 2.62 -0.10
N ARG A 45 2.37 2.39 -1.03
CA ARG A 45 2.12 1.59 -2.23
C ARG A 45 2.98 0.34 -2.21
N TYR A 46 2.37 -0.79 -2.57
CA TYR A 46 3.10 -2.00 -2.95
C TYR A 46 2.71 -2.41 -4.38
N ASP A 47 3.63 -3.09 -5.05
CA ASP A 47 3.44 -3.55 -6.42
C ASP A 47 4.25 -4.82 -6.74
N LEU A 48 3.56 -5.82 -7.28
CA LEU A 48 4.10 -7.09 -7.77
C LEU A 48 3.92 -7.26 -9.29
N GLN A 49 3.35 -6.27 -10.00
CA GLN A 49 2.96 -6.39 -11.40
C GLN A 49 4.15 -6.74 -12.30
N HIS A 50 5.33 -6.16 -12.07
CA HIS A 50 6.52 -6.46 -12.87
C HIS A 50 7.11 -7.85 -12.60
N LEU A 51 6.62 -8.56 -11.58
CA LEU A 51 7.00 -9.93 -11.28
C LEU A 51 6.06 -10.95 -11.91
N ASP A 52 4.97 -10.52 -12.54
CA ASP A 52 3.92 -11.42 -13.05
C ASP A 52 3.40 -12.37 -11.97
N ASN A 53 3.32 -11.86 -10.73
CA ASN A 53 2.85 -12.60 -9.56
C ASN A 53 1.77 -11.77 -8.85
N GLU A 54 0.89 -12.47 -8.15
CA GLU A 54 -0.10 -11.85 -7.29
C GLU A 54 -0.09 -12.46 -5.88
N LEU A 55 -0.56 -11.68 -4.90
CA LEU A 55 -0.75 -12.17 -3.55
C LEU A 55 -1.91 -13.16 -3.51
N THR A 56 -1.68 -14.24 -2.80
CA THR A 56 -2.71 -15.21 -2.42
C THR A 56 -3.82 -14.55 -1.58
N ASP A 57 -5.03 -15.10 -1.64
CA ASP A 57 -6.17 -14.67 -0.82
C ASP A 57 -5.88 -14.53 0.69
N PRO A 58 -5.17 -15.47 1.37
CA PRO A 58 -4.79 -15.30 2.77
C PRO A 58 -3.88 -14.09 3.00
N ALA A 59 -2.91 -13.85 2.11
CA ALA A 59 -2.02 -12.70 2.20
C ALA A 59 -2.79 -11.38 2.01
N LEU A 60 -3.73 -11.35 1.04
CA LEU A 60 -4.61 -10.21 0.85
C LEU A 60 -5.48 -9.92 2.07
N ARG A 61 -6.02 -10.97 2.69
CA ARG A 61 -6.80 -10.82 3.92
C ARG A 61 -5.96 -10.25 5.05
N GLN A 62 -4.72 -10.69 5.20
CA GLN A 62 -3.78 -10.14 6.17
C GLN A 62 -3.44 -8.67 5.88
N LEU A 63 -3.26 -8.29 4.61
CA LEU A 63 -3.04 -6.89 4.23
C LEU A 63 -4.23 -6.00 4.57
N ARG A 64 -5.45 -6.48 4.32
CA ARG A 64 -6.69 -5.77 4.63
C ARG A 64 -6.87 -5.60 6.13
N ASP A 65 -6.57 -6.63 6.92
CA ASP A 65 -6.62 -6.58 8.39
C ASP A 65 -5.67 -5.52 8.93
N HIS A 66 -4.40 -5.52 8.49
CA HIS A 66 -3.44 -4.49 8.87
C HIS A 66 -3.88 -3.09 8.42
N THR A 67 -4.45 -2.94 7.23
CA THR A 67 -4.98 -1.64 6.78
C THR A 67 -6.10 -1.15 7.70
N ALA A 68 -7.00 -2.05 8.11
CA ALA A 68 -8.09 -1.74 9.02
C ALA A 68 -7.60 -1.36 10.43
N GLU A 69 -6.48 -1.91 10.90
CA GLU A 69 -5.86 -1.48 12.16
C GLU A 69 -5.32 -0.04 12.09
N PHE A 70 -4.86 0.41 10.91
CA PHE A 70 -4.29 1.74 10.69
C PHE A 70 -5.30 2.80 10.25
N GLN A 71 -6.44 2.40 9.69
CA GLN A 71 -7.60 3.27 9.53
C GLN A 71 -8.47 3.13 10.78
N PRO A 72 -8.37 4.02 11.78
CA PRO A 72 -9.41 4.07 12.79
C PRO A 72 -10.72 4.35 12.04
N TYR A 73 -11.57 3.34 11.94
CA TYR A 73 -12.91 3.49 11.42
C TYR A 73 -13.53 4.68 12.16
N PRO A 74 -14.06 5.70 11.48
CA PRO A 74 -14.87 6.69 12.15
C PRO A 74 -16.17 6.00 12.57
N THR A 75 -16.16 5.28 13.69
CA THR A 75 -17.37 4.82 14.39
C THR A 75 -18.00 5.97 15.17
N GLY A 76 -18.10 7.14 14.54
CA GLY A 76 -18.55 8.36 15.21
C GLY A 76 -18.85 9.49 14.24
N ASP A 77 -20.13 9.86 14.22
CA ASP A 77 -20.72 11.07 13.66
C ASP A 77 -21.06 11.09 12.15
N MET A 78 -22.25 10.57 11.88
CA MET A 78 -23.02 10.73 10.65
C MET A 78 -23.61 12.15 10.59
N ASP A 79 -22.80 13.22 10.54
CA ASP A 79 -23.32 14.58 10.26
C ASP A 79 -22.29 15.59 9.72
N GLN A 80 -21.25 15.18 8.97
CA GLN A 80 -20.31 16.20 8.44
C GLN A 80 -19.64 15.94 7.08
N PHE A 81 -20.21 15.08 6.24
CA PHE A 81 -19.77 14.97 4.84
C PHE A 81 -20.96 15.01 3.86
N PRO A 82 -21.11 16.06 3.03
CA PRO A 82 -22.06 16.04 1.93
C PRO A 82 -21.36 15.33 0.77
N SER A 83 -21.35 14.01 0.76
CA SER A 83 -20.89 13.26 -0.41
C SER A 83 -21.60 11.92 -0.43
N GLY A 84 -22.78 11.92 -1.07
CA GLY A 84 -23.43 10.71 -1.55
C GLY A 84 -22.55 10.03 -2.59
N THR A 85 -21.56 9.27 -2.12
CA THR A 85 -20.83 8.33 -2.94
C THR A 85 -20.70 7.07 -2.10
N ASP A 86 -21.50 6.09 -2.50
CA ASP A 86 -21.59 4.78 -1.89
C ASP A 86 -20.19 4.15 -1.79
N PRO A 87 -19.75 3.69 -0.61
CA PRO A 87 -18.40 3.12 -0.40
C PRO A 87 -18.16 1.80 -1.15
N LEU A 88 -19.14 1.29 -1.91
CA LEU A 88 -18.99 0.13 -2.80
C LEU A 88 -18.74 0.47 -4.28
N SER A 89 -18.80 1.74 -4.70
CA SER A 89 -18.75 2.10 -6.14
C SER A 89 -17.42 2.71 -6.64
N GLN A 90 -16.35 2.66 -5.83
CA GLN A 90 -14.99 3.09 -6.23
C GLN A 90 -14.00 1.91 -6.39
N ALA A 91 -14.50 0.68 -6.49
CA ALA A 91 -13.67 -0.52 -6.68
C ALA A 91 -13.10 -0.64 -8.12
N GLU A 92 -13.52 0.19 -9.07
CA GLU A 92 -13.20 0.02 -10.51
C GLU A 92 -12.54 1.24 -11.18
N SER A 93 -11.77 2.05 -10.44
CA SER A 93 -10.72 2.90 -11.03
C SER A 93 -9.99 3.70 -9.97
N VAL A 94 -8.71 3.41 -9.78
CA VAL A 94 -7.72 4.33 -9.19
C VAL A 94 -7.96 4.65 -7.70
N GLY A 95 -7.51 3.74 -6.84
CA GLY A 95 -7.05 4.08 -5.49
C GLY A 95 -8.03 3.75 -4.36
N GLY A 96 -7.75 2.66 -3.64
CA GLY A 96 -8.31 2.48 -2.30
C GLY A 96 -8.59 1.07 -1.84
N GLU A 97 -7.87 0.03 -2.29
CA GLU A 97 -7.92 -1.27 -1.62
C GLU A 97 -6.63 -2.07 -1.86
N ALA A 98 -6.19 -2.81 -0.84
CA ALA A 98 -5.11 -3.79 -0.98
C ALA A 98 -5.53 -4.85 -2.02
N GLY A 99 -5.05 -4.69 -3.25
CA GLY A 99 -5.30 -5.60 -4.36
C GLY A 99 -4.24 -6.70 -4.46
N ALA A 100 -4.58 -7.78 -5.17
CA ALA A 100 -3.71 -8.95 -5.33
C ALA A 100 -2.34 -8.58 -5.90
N VAL A 101 -2.30 -7.65 -6.86
CA VAL A 101 -1.08 -7.27 -7.57
C VAL A 101 -0.48 -5.97 -7.03
N SER A 102 -1.32 -4.99 -6.70
CA SER A 102 -0.90 -3.69 -6.19
C SER A 102 -1.97 -3.10 -5.28
N GLY A 103 -1.55 -2.19 -4.41
CA GLY A 103 -2.46 -1.49 -3.50
C GLY A 103 -1.89 -0.15 -3.07
N ASP A 104 -2.79 0.82 -2.87
CA ASP A 104 -2.51 2.17 -2.39
C ASP A 104 -3.24 2.37 -1.05
N LEU A 105 -2.48 2.50 0.04
CA LEU A 105 -3.00 2.58 1.41
C LEU A 105 -2.72 3.96 2.00
N HIS A 106 -3.78 4.64 2.41
CA HIS A 106 -3.69 6.01 2.93
C HIS A 106 -3.39 6.03 4.42
N THR A 107 -2.45 6.89 4.82
CA THR A 107 -2.05 7.09 6.21
C THR A 107 -1.94 8.58 6.56
N PRO A 108 -2.30 8.98 7.80
CA PRO A 108 -2.34 10.38 8.20
C PRO A 108 -0.97 10.97 8.53
N SER A 109 0.09 10.15 8.64
CA SER A 109 1.42 10.61 9.08
C SER A 109 2.54 9.73 8.52
N GLU A 110 3.74 10.31 8.35
CA GLU A 110 4.90 9.59 7.82
C GLU A 110 5.25 8.37 8.68
N THR A 111 5.23 8.52 10.00
CA THR A 111 5.52 7.43 10.94
C THR A 111 4.54 6.27 10.76
N ALA A 112 3.25 6.57 10.57
CA ALA A 112 2.24 5.55 10.28
C ALA A 112 2.51 4.88 8.93
N ALA A 113 2.84 5.67 7.89
CA ALA A 113 3.20 5.17 6.57
C ALA A 113 4.40 4.22 6.61
N ARG A 114 5.46 4.60 7.33
CA ARG A 114 6.69 3.80 7.48
C ARG A 114 6.44 2.51 8.25
N ASN A 115 5.65 2.57 9.31
CA ASN A 115 5.28 1.38 10.07
C ASN A 115 4.42 0.42 9.23
N LEU A 116 3.40 0.95 8.54
CA LEU A 116 2.56 0.18 7.64
C LEU A 116 3.40 -0.44 6.51
N ALA A 117 4.20 0.34 5.79
CA ALA A 117 5.06 -0.16 4.73
C ALA A 117 6.03 -1.26 5.20
N SER A 118 6.56 -1.12 6.42
CA SER A 118 7.39 -2.15 7.04
C SER A 118 6.61 -3.43 7.28
N GLN A 119 5.35 -3.37 7.74
CA GLN A 119 4.51 -4.55 7.92
C GLN A 119 4.13 -5.19 6.57
N LEU A 120 3.69 -4.38 5.60
CA LEU A 120 3.38 -4.84 4.24
C LEU A 120 4.58 -5.55 3.62
N SER A 121 5.80 -5.06 3.87
CA SER A 121 7.00 -5.69 3.33
C SER A 121 7.25 -7.10 3.83
N ALA A 122 6.82 -7.44 5.04
CA ALA A 122 6.92 -8.82 5.51
C ALA A 122 6.00 -9.75 4.71
N VAL A 123 4.78 -9.29 4.40
CA VAL A 123 3.80 -10.07 3.65
C VAL A 123 4.16 -10.16 2.17
N VAL A 124 4.53 -9.03 1.58
CA VAL A 124 4.80 -8.89 0.14
C VAL A 124 6.15 -9.50 -0.25
N PHE A 125 7.17 -9.50 0.63
CA PHE A 125 8.47 -10.11 0.31
C PHE A 125 8.47 -11.63 0.52
N ASP A 126 7.52 -12.16 1.30
CA ASP A 126 7.37 -13.59 1.47
C ASP A 126 6.80 -14.23 0.20
N ARG A 127 7.62 -15.06 -0.45
CA ARG A 127 7.25 -15.71 -1.71
C ARG A 127 6.22 -16.82 -1.53
N SER A 128 6.04 -17.34 -0.32
CA SER A 128 4.98 -18.32 -0.03
C SER A 128 3.60 -17.69 -0.09
N ASN A 129 3.53 -16.36 -0.03
CA ASN A 129 2.30 -15.59 -0.25
C ASN A 129 2.01 -15.28 -1.72
N TRP A 130 2.86 -15.67 -2.68
CA TRP A 130 2.67 -15.38 -4.10
C TRP A 130 2.03 -16.56 -4.83
N ARG A 131 1.26 -16.29 -5.90
CA ARG A 131 0.71 -17.28 -6.82
C ARG A 131 0.77 -16.83 -8.26
#